data_AF-A0A9X7C6M0-F1
#
_entry.id   AF-A0A9X7C6M0-F1
#
_cell.length_a   1.000
_cell.length_b   1.000
_cell.length_c   1.000
_cell.angle_alpha   90.00
_cell.angle_beta   90.00
_cell.angle_gamma   90.00
#
_symmetry.space_group_name_H-M   'P 1'
#
loop_
_entity.id
_entity.type
_entity.pdbx_description
1 polymer ?
#
loop_
_entity_poly.entity_id
_entity_poly.type
_entity_poly.pdbx_seq_one_letter_code
_entity_poly.pdbx_strand_id
1 'polypeptide(L)'
;VNERIDFIKFIKELEPKKALKEIIHGKGKYLEYLQSNDRSSFTMHKDIQEEMLEELMESATRFTDIPAYLQFIDEAIQGQKEMEALKTMPQKDAVSLMSIHNAKGLEFPCVFLLGASDGILPHTSSLKDANDRVTETFEALEEERRLLYVAITRAKEELYISSPQFFRGKKLDISRFLYTVRKDLPEKTSTK
;
A
#
# COMPACT_ATOMS: atom_id res chain seq x y z
N VAL A 1 9.99 -32.33 -13.39
CA VAL A 1 11.29 -31.75 -12.95
C VAL A 1 11.94 -30.95 -14.07
N ASN A 2 12.13 -31.52 -15.26
CA ASN A 2 12.72 -30.82 -16.43
C ASN A 2 12.01 -29.51 -16.79
N GLU A 3 10.67 -29.50 -16.85
CA GLU A 3 9.90 -28.29 -17.15
C GLU A 3 10.14 -27.12 -16.16
N ARG A 4 10.34 -27.41 -14.87
CA ARG A 4 10.64 -26.38 -13.86
C ARG A 4 12.06 -25.84 -14.03
N ILE A 5 13.02 -26.71 -14.36
CA ILE A 5 14.40 -26.31 -14.63
C ILE A 5 14.46 -25.41 -15.87
N ASP A 6 13.74 -25.78 -16.93
CA ASP A 6 13.69 -24.99 -18.16
C ASP A 6 12.99 -23.64 -17.92
N PHE A 7 11.94 -23.61 -17.09
CA PHE A 7 11.31 -22.37 -16.67
C PHE A 7 12.25 -21.46 -15.87
N ILE A 8 13.01 -22.01 -14.92
CA ILE A 8 14.00 -21.23 -14.15
C ILE A 8 15.09 -20.66 -15.07
N LYS A 9 15.59 -21.45 -16.01
CA LYS A 9 16.56 -20.98 -17.01
C LYS A 9 15.99 -19.86 -17.87
N PHE A 10 14.73 -19.97 -18.27
CA PHE A 10 14.04 -18.94 -19.05
C PHE A 10 13.89 -17.63 -18.28
N ILE A 11 13.38 -17.65 -17.05
CA ILE A 11 13.14 -16.41 -16.28
C ILE A 11 14.43 -15.72 -15.83
N LYS A 12 15.54 -16.45 -15.70
CA LYS A 12 16.85 -15.90 -15.33
C LYS A 12 17.35 -14.86 -16.34
N GLU A 13 16.98 -15.00 -17.61
CA GLU A 13 17.40 -14.12 -18.70
C GLU A 13 16.47 -12.91 -18.88
N LEU A 14 15.45 -12.77 -18.03
CA LEU A 14 14.49 -11.68 -18.08
C LEU A 14 14.84 -10.58 -17.07
N GLU A 15 14.42 -9.35 -17.37
CA GLU A 15 14.37 -8.29 -16.36
C GLU A 15 13.47 -8.68 -15.19
N PRO A 16 13.75 -8.23 -13.95
CA PRO A 16 13.02 -8.59 -12.73
C PRO A 16 11.49 -8.52 -12.86
N LYS A 17 10.94 -7.42 -13.40
CA LYS A 17 9.48 -7.27 -13.57
C LYS A 17 8.89 -8.31 -14.54
N LYS A 18 9.60 -8.62 -15.63
CA LYS A 18 9.18 -9.63 -16.61
C LYS A 18 9.24 -11.04 -16.01
N ALA A 19 10.31 -11.35 -15.27
CA ALA A 19 10.43 -12.60 -14.54
C ALA A 19 9.30 -12.78 -13.50
N LEU A 20 9.02 -11.75 -12.70
CA LEU A 20 7.90 -11.76 -11.74
C LEU A 20 6.54 -11.93 -12.44
N LYS A 21 6.33 -11.27 -13.58
CA LYS A 21 5.10 -11.44 -14.36
C LYS A 21 4.92 -12.89 -14.82
N GLU A 22 5.99 -13.54 -15.28
CA GLU A 22 5.97 -14.96 -15.69
C GLU A 22 5.74 -15.91 -14.50
N ILE A 23 6.27 -15.58 -13.32
CA ILE A 23 6.03 -16.35 -12.09
C ILE A 23 4.57 -16.22 -11.64
N ILE A 24 4.06 -14.99 -11.59
CA ILE A 24 2.75 -14.66 -11.00
C ILE A 24 1.61 -15.03 -11.95
N HIS A 25 1.65 -14.52 -13.18
CA HIS A 25 0.57 -14.59 -14.15
C HIS A 25 0.85 -15.56 -15.31
N GLY A 26 2.12 -15.96 -15.49
CA GLY A 26 2.56 -16.81 -16.59
C GLY A 26 2.71 -18.28 -16.18
N LYS A 27 3.75 -18.92 -16.72
CA LYS A 27 4.00 -20.36 -16.54
C LYS A 27 4.28 -20.78 -15.10
N GLY A 28 4.65 -19.84 -14.23
CA GLY A 28 4.87 -20.11 -12.81
C GLY A 28 3.60 -20.42 -12.03
N LYS A 29 2.42 -20.04 -12.55
CA LYS A 29 1.09 -20.38 -12.00
C LYS A 29 0.92 -20.01 -10.51
N TYR A 30 1.68 -19.02 -10.01
CA TYR A 30 1.62 -18.67 -8.59
C TYR A 30 0.26 -18.10 -8.21
N LEU A 31 -0.37 -17.31 -9.08
CA LEU A 31 -1.73 -16.81 -8.83
C LEU A 31 -2.76 -17.95 -8.78
N GLU A 32 -2.66 -18.94 -9.68
CA GLU A 32 -3.51 -20.14 -9.65
C GLU A 32 -3.31 -20.93 -8.34
N TYR A 33 -2.05 -21.06 -7.90
CA TYR A 33 -1.71 -21.71 -6.63
C TYR A 33 -2.38 -21.00 -5.44
N LEU A 34 -2.26 -19.67 -5.35
CA LEU A 34 -2.92 -18.87 -4.32
C LEU A 34 -4.44 -19.08 -4.32
N GLN A 35 -5.07 -19.06 -5.50
CA GLN A 35 -6.52 -19.26 -5.64
C GLN A 35 -6.97 -20.69 -5.29
N SER A 36 -6.13 -21.69 -5.51
CA SER A 36 -6.46 -23.10 -5.25
C SER A 36 -6.36 -23.51 -3.77
N ASN A 37 -5.49 -22.85 -3.01
CA ASN A 37 -5.22 -23.17 -1.60
C ASN A 37 -6.18 -22.48 -0.62
N ASP A 38 -6.91 -21.46 -1.06
CA ASP A 38 -7.79 -20.68 -0.20
C ASP A 38 -9.26 -21.15 -0.32
N ARG A 39 -9.62 -22.19 0.44
CA ARG A 39 -10.99 -22.75 0.44
C ARG A 39 -11.95 -22.07 1.40
N SER A 40 -11.54 -21.08 2.19
CA SER A 40 -12.45 -20.44 3.16
C SER A 40 -11.85 -19.22 3.87
N SER A 41 -11.90 -18.03 3.26
CA SER A 41 -12.37 -16.78 3.91
C SER A 41 -12.12 -15.54 3.04
N PHE A 42 -13.20 -14.80 2.77
CA PHE A 42 -13.32 -13.37 2.42
C PHE A 42 -12.39 -12.77 1.34
N THR A 43 -13.03 -12.28 0.27
CA THR A 43 -12.50 -11.43 -0.82
C THR A 43 -11.44 -10.40 -0.41
N MET A 44 -11.55 -9.80 0.78
CA MET A 44 -10.54 -8.86 1.31
C MET A 44 -9.14 -9.45 1.43
N HIS A 45 -8.98 -10.71 1.85
CA HIS A 45 -7.63 -11.30 1.99
C HIS A 45 -6.96 -11.47 0.64
N LYS A 46 -7.75 -11.81 -0.39
CA LYS A 46 -7.31 -11.93 -1.77
C LYS A 46 -6.90 -10.56 -2.35
N ASP A 47 -7.70 -9.52 -2.12
CA ASP A 47 -7.38 -8.17 -2.58
C ASP A 47 -6.04 -7.70 -2.01
N ILE A 48 -5.82 -7.86 -0.70
CA ILE A 48 -4.55 -7.50 -0.05
C ILE A 48 -3.36 -8.27 -0.66
N GLN A 49 -3.52 -9.56 -0.94
CA GLN A 49 -2.45 -10.35 -1.56
C GLN A 49 -2.14 -9.90 -2.98
N GLU A 50 -3.17 -9.65 -3.80
CA GLU A 50 -2.99 -9.13 -5.17
C GLU A 50 -2.29 -7.77 -5.14
N GLU A 51 -2.68 -6.90 -4.22
CA GLU A 51 -2.06 -5.61 -3.98
C GLU A 51 -0.57 -5.70 -3.59
N MET A 52 -0.21 -6.63 -2.70
CA MET A 52 1.19 -6.89 -2.35
C MET A 52 2.01 -7.37 -3.55
N LEU A 53 1.41 -8.21 -4.42
CA LEU A 53 2.08 -8.66 -5.65
C LEU A 53 2.27 -7.54 -6.66
N GLU A 54 1.29 -6.63 -6.78
CA GLU A 54 1.44 -5.41 -7.59
C GLU A 54 2.59 -4.53 -7.07
N GLU A 55 2.71 -4.33 -5.76
CA GLU A 55 3.81 -3.56 -5.15
C GLU A 55 5.17 -4.21 -5.40
N LEU A 56 5.25 -5.53 -5.25
CA LEU A 56 6.46 -6.29 -5.55
C LEU A 56 6.87 -6.09 -7.02
N MET A 57 5.93 -6.26 -7.95
CA MET A 57 6.17 -6.05 -9.38
C MET A 57 6.54 -4.61 -9.72
N GLU A 58 5.97 -3.63 -9.02
CA GLU A 58 6.30 -2.23 -9.23
C GLU A 58 7.69 -1.88 -8.69
N SER A 59 8.08 -2.39 -7.52
CA SER A 59 9.43 -2.19 -6.99
C SER A 59 10.51 -2.71 -7.95
N ALA A 60 10.21 -3.82 -8.64
CA ALA A 60 11.08 -4.45 -9.63
C ALA A 60 11.26 -3.62 -10.92
N THR A 61 10.45 -2.58 -11.18
CA THR A 61 10.63 -1.68 -12.34
C THR A 61 11.95 -0.91 -12.31
N ARG A 62 12.51 -0.73 -11.12
CA ARG A 62 13.72 0.09 -10.89
C ARG A 62 15.00 -0.66 -11.24
N PHE A 63 14.90 -1.94 -11.59
CA PHE A 63 16.02 -2.85 -11.76
C PHE A 63 15.95 -3.53 -13.12
N THR A 64 17.11 -3.67 -13.76
CA THR A 64 17.25 -4.37 -15.06
C THR A 64 17.80 -5.78 -14.89
N ASP A 65 18.45 -6.08 -13.77
CA ASP A 65 19.06 -7.38 -13.47
C ASP A 65 18.51 -7.99 -12.18
N ILE A 66 18.35 -9.32 -12.20
CA ILE A 66 17.81 -10.09 -11.06
C ILE A 66 18.72 -10.03 -9.83
N PRO A 67 20.06 -10.17 -9.94
CA PRO A 67 20.94 -10.07 -8.77
C PRO A 67 20.80 -8.76 -8.00
N ALA A 68 20.79 -7.60 -8.66
CA ALA A 68 20.61 -6.31 -8.01
C ALA A 68 19.22 -6.19 -7.34
N TYR A 69 18.18 -6.71 -7.99
CA TYR A 69 16.84 -6.72 -7.37
C TYR A 69 16.81 -7.60 -6.11
N LEU A 70 17.42 -8.78 -6.15
CA LEU A 70 17.51 -9.65 -4.97
C LEU A 70 18.31 -9.00 -3.84
N GLN A 71 19.40 -8.31 -4.16
CA GLN A 71 20.16 -7.53 -3.17
C GLN A 71 19.29 -6.46 -2.52
N PHE A 72 18.50 -5.71 -3.30
CA PHE A 72 17.56 -4.72 -2.76
C PHE A 72 16.53 -5.36 -1.81
N ILE A 73 16.02 -6.55 -2.14
CA ILE A 73 15.10 -7.29 -1.27
C ILE A 73 15.80 -7.72 0.02
N ASP A 74 17.03 -8.22 -0.05
CA ASP A 74 17.80 -8.61 1.13
C ASP A 74 18.06 -7.41 2.06
N GLU A 75 18.42 -6.26 1.50
CA GLU A 75 18.57 -5.00 2.25
C GLU A 75 17.26 -4.57 2.92
N ALA A 76 16.13 -4.67 2.23
CA ALA A 76 14.82 -4.36 2.79
C ALA A 76 14.43 -5.31 3.95
N ILE A 77 14.68 -6.61 3.79
CA ILE A 77 14.46 -7.62 4.85
C ILE A 77 15.35 -7.34 6.06
N GLN A 78 16.61 -6.97 5.83
CA GLN A 78 17.55 -6.64 6.91
C GLN A 78 17.12 -5.38 7.66
N GLY A 79 16.73 -4.32 6.95
CA GLY A 79 16.20 -3.10 7.57
C GLY A 79 14.93 -3.35 8.40
N GLN A 80 14.06 -4.27 7.96
CA GLN A 80 12.88 -4.67 8.74
C GLN A 80 13.27 -5.33 10.08
N LYS A 81 14.25 -6.24 10.07
CA LYS A 81 14.74 -6.90 11.29
C LYS A 81 15.37 -5.90 12.28
N GLU A 82 16.12 -4.94 11.76
CA GLU A 82 16.71 -3.86 12.57
C GLU A 82 15.63 -3.01 13.24
N MET A 83 14.60 -2.63 12.49
CA MET A 83 13.44 -1.90 13.03
C MET A 83 12.72 -2.70 14.13
N GLU A 84 12.56 -4.01 13.96
CA GLU A 84 11.96 -4.88 14.99
C GLU A 84 12.82 -4.96 16.26
N ALA A 85 14.14 -5.04 16.12
CA ALA A 85 15.04 -5.01 17.28
C ALA A 85 14.91 -3.69 18.06
N LEU A 86 14.80 -2.56 17.35
CA LEU A 86 14.63 -1.23 17.97
C LEU A 86 13.32 -1.08 18.76
N LYS A 87 12.24 -1.81 18.41
CA LYS A 87 10.96 -1.76 19.17
C LYS A 87 11.10 -2.20 20.63
N THR A 88 12.12 -3.01 20.94
CA THR A 88 12.36 -3.53 22.29
C THR A 88 13.21 -2.60 23.16
N MET A 89 13.80 -1.56 22.55
CA MET A 89 14.60 -0.57 23.26
C MET A 89 13.68 0.50 23.88
N PRO A 90 13.96 0.95 25.12
CA PRO A 90 13.22 2.06 25.72
C PRO A 90 13.40 3.33 24.85
N GLN A 91 12.32 3.75 24.21
CA GLN A 91 12.31 4.84 23.24
C GLN A 91 12.59 6.19 23.94
N LYS A 92 13.55 6.96 23.41
CA LYS A 92 13.63 8.40 23.61
C LYS A 92 13.80 9.07 22.25
N ASP A 93 12.94 10.05 21.99
CA ASP A 93 12.96 11.00 20.87
C ASP A 93 13.01 10.38 19.46
N ALA A 94 11.85 9.95 18.95
CA ALA A 94 11.71 9.38 17.61
C ALA A 94 10.36 9.72 16.97
N VAL A 95 10.27 9.63 15.64
CA VAL A 95 9.02 9.78 14.90
C VAL A 95 8.14 8.55 15.12
N SER A 96 6.87 8.78 15.45
CA SER A 96 5.87 7.72 15.58
C SER A 96 5.19 7.46 14.24
N LEU A 97 5.42 6.28 13.65
CA LEU A 97 4.76 5.81 12.43
C LEU A 97 3.71 4.75 12.78
N MET A 98 2.46 4.98 12.39
CA MET A 98 1.35 4.07 12.66
C MET A 98 0.22 4.22 11.65
N SER A 99 -0.67 3.22 11.59
CA SER A 99 -1.92 3.33 10.84
C SER A 99 -2.89 4.29 11.54
N ILE A 100 -3.85 4.83 10.80
CA ILE A 100 -4.93 5.69 11.34
C ILE A 100 -5.68 4.95 12.46
N HIS A 101 -5.95 3.66 12.28
CA HIS A 101 -6.60 2.80 13.27
C HIS A 101 -5.82 2.77 14.60
N ASN A 102 -4.50 2.59 14.53
CA ASN A 102 -3.64 2.52 15.71
C ASN A 102 -3.45 3.89 16.39
N ALA A 103 -3.68 4.99 15.65
CA ALA A 103 -3.62 6.33 16.20
C ALA A 103 -4.85 6.73 17.03
N LYS A 104 -5.94 5.93 16.98
CA LYS A 104 -7.19 6.25 17.66
C LYS A 104 -6.97 6.38 19.18
N GLY A 105 -7.36 7.53 19.73
CA GLY A 105 -7.19 7.85 21.16
C GLY A 105 -5.83 8.46 21.53
N LEU A 106 -4.89 8.51 20.59
CA LEU A 106 -3.62 9.23 20.75
C LEU A 106 -3.75 10.65 20.21
N GLU A 107 -2.86 11.55 20.62
CA GLU A 107 -2.78 12.90 20.10
C GLU A 107 -1.32 13.35 20.03
N PHE A 108 -0.98 14.12 19.01
CA PHE A 108 0.39 14.56 18.73
C PHE A 108 0.42 16.07 18.43
N PRO A 109 1.48 16.80 18.82
CA PRO A 109 1.65 18.20 18.45
C PRO A 109 1.56 18.42 16.94
N CYS A 110 2.25 17.58 16.17
CA CYS A 110 2.28 17.62 14.71
C CYS A 110 1.93 16.25 14.12
N VAL A 111 1.06 16.23 13.10
CA VAL A 111 0.66 15.01 12.38
C VAL A 111 0.91 15.18 10.88
N PHE A 112 1.52 14.16 10.28
CA PHE A 112 1.66 14.02 8.83
C PHE A 112 0.73 12.90 8.35
N LEU A 113 -0.39 13.26 7.73
CA LEU A 113 -1.27 12.33 7.03
C LEU A 113 -0.73 12.10 5.61
N LEU A 114 -0.27 10.88 5.37
CA LEU A 114 0.25 10.45 4.07
C LEU A 114 -0.84 9.75 3.26
N GLY A 115 -0.77 9.86 1.93
CA GLY A 115 -1.60 9.06 1.03
C GLY A 115 -3.08 9.46 1.00
N ALA A 116 -3.41 10.74 1.20
CA ALA A 116 -4.77 11.25 1.06
C ALA A 116 -5.16 11.36 -0.44
N SER A 117 -5.26 10.22 -1.10
CA SER A 117 -5.54 10.04 -2.53
C SER A 117 -6.67 9.04 -2.73
N ASP A 118 -7.48 9.22 -3.77
CA ASP A 118 -8.50 8.23 -4.13
C ASP A 118 -7.83 6.88 -4.49
N GLY A 119 -8.33 5.80 -3.90
CA GLY A 119 -7.73 4.46 -4.01
C GLY A 119 -6.81 4.09 -2.84
N ILE A 120 -6.34 5.08 -2.06
CA ILE A 120 -5.63 4.88 -0.78
C ILE A 120 -6.53 5.25 0.40
N LEU A 121 -7.09 6.46 0.38
CA LEU A 121 -8.04 6.96 1.38
C LEU A 121 -9.08 7.86 0.66
N PRO A 122 -10.24 7.33 0.25
CA PRO A 122 -10.77 6.00 0.57
C PRO A 122 -10.04 4.86 -0.14
N HIS A 123 -9.90 3.73 0.54
CA HIS A 123 -9.29 2.52 -0.01
C HIS A 123 -10.08 1.98 -1.21
N THR A 124 -9.38 1.34 -2.15
CA THR A 124 -9.97 0.79 -3.37
C THR A 124 -11.08 -0.24 -3.09
N SER A 125 -10.96 -1.04 -2.03
CA SER A 125 -12.00 -2.01 -1.63
C SER A 125 -13.33 -1.32 -1.29
N SER A 126 -13.30 -0.20 -0.56
CA SER A 126 -14.49 0.59 -0.23
C SER A 126 -15.13 1.28 -1.45
N LEU A 127 -14.40 1.34 -2.57
CA LEU A 127 -14.90 1.83 -3.87
C LEU A 127 -15.44 0.69 -4.77
N LYS A 128 -14.97 -0.54 -4.56
CA LYS A 128 -15.25 -1.73 -5.37
C LYS A 128 -16.34 -2.64 -4.81
N ASP A 129 -16.75 -2.49 -3.54
CA ASP A 129 -17.86 -3.21 -2.90
C ASP A 129 -19.23 -2.83 -3.54
N ALA A 130 -19.36 -3.11 -4.84
CA ALA A 130 -20.51 -2.87 -5.70
C ALA A 130 -21.10 -4.20 -6.23
N ASN A 131 -20.71 -5.34 -5.66
CA ASN A 131 -21.43 -6.60 -5.86
C ASN A 131 -22.65 -6.66 -4.93
N ASP A 132 -23.62 -5.81 -5.25
CA ASP A 132 -25.08 -6.02 -5.13
C ASP A 132 -25.90 -5.10 -4.19
N ARG A 133 -25.32 -4.12 -3.48
CA ARG A 133 -26.12 -3.10 -2.73
C ARG A 133 -25.45 -1.73 -2.65
N VAL A 134 -26.09 -0.72 -3.25
CA VAL A 134 -25.73 0.71 -3.17
C VAL A 134 -25.53 1.18 -1.71
N THR A 135 -26.26 0.58 -0.76
CA THR A 135 -26.17 0.90 0.66
C THR A 135 -24.83 0.50 1.28
N GLU A 136 -24.25 -0.64 0.89
CA GLU A 136 -23.00 -1.16 1.48
C GLU A 136 -21.79 -0.33 1.04
N THR A 137 -21.75 0.11 -0.23
CA THR A 137 -20.72 1.04 -0.72
C THR A 137 -20.78 2.38 0.00
N PHE A 138 -21.97 2.88 0.33
CA PHE A 138 -22.13 4.13 1.07
C PHE A 138 -21.62 4.00 2.50
N GLU A 139 -21.96 2.92 3.20
CA GLU A 139 -21.49 2.67 4.56
C GLU A 139 -19.97 2.52 4.64
N ALA A 140 -19.38 1.77 3.70
CA ALA A 140 -17.92 1.61 3.61
C ALA A 140 -17.21 2.95 3.35
N LEU A 141 -17.77 3.79 2.48
CA LEU A 141 -17.22 5.11 2.21
C LEU A 141 -17.34 6.04 3.42
N GLU A 142 -18.45 5.98 4.16
CA GLU A 142 -18.62 6.75 5.39
C GLU A 142 -17.70 6.27 6.53
N GLU A 143 -17.33 4.98 6.58
CA GLU A 143 -16.29 4.49 7.49
C GLU A 143 -14.91 5.05 7.13
N GLU A 144 -14.53 5.04 5.85
CA GLU A 144 -13.28 5.66 5.39
C GLU A 144 -13.25 7.18 5.67
N ARG A 145 -14.40 7.85 5.58
CA ARG A 145 -14.54 9.26 5.98
C ARG A 145 -14.32 9.43 7.49
N ARG A 146 -14.86 8.53 8.31
CA ARG A 146 -14.61 8.53 9.77
C ARG A 146 -13.13 8.29 10.07
N LEU A 147 -12.44 7.46 9.31
CA LEU A 147 -10.99 7.29 9.43
C LEU A 147 -10.23 8.58 9.14
N LEU A 148 -10.57 9.29 8.06
CA LEU A 148 -9.99 10.61 7.81
C LEU A 148 -10.24 11.58 8.97
N TYR A 149 -11.45 11.62 9.52
CA TYR A 149 -11.76 12.44 10.69
C TYR A 149 -10.90 12.06 11.91
N VAL A 150 -10.71 10.76 12.16
CA VAL A 150 -9.81 10.29 13.22
C VAL A 150 -8.41 10.83 12.98
N ALA A 151 -7.85 10.68 11.78
CA ALA A 151 -6.51 11.16 11.43
C ALA A 151 -6.34 12.68 11.66
N ILE A 152 -7.30 13.48 11.18
CA ILE A 152 -7.30 14.94 11.34
C ILE A 152 -7.32 15.32 12.82
N THR A 153 -8.18 14.68 13.62
CA THR A 153 -8.32 14.99 15.06
C THR A 153 -7.18 14.47 15.93
N ARG A 154 -6.15 13.81 15.36
CA ARG A 154 -4.95 13.44 16.13
C ARG A 154 -3.98 14.62 16.29
N ALA A 155 -4.10 15.65 15.44
CA ALA A 155 -3.23 16.82 15.46
C ALA A 155 -3.68 17.85 16.50
N LYS A 156 -2.75 18.32 17.34
CA LYS A 156 -3.01 19.41 18.29
C LYS A 156 -2.70 20.79 17.73
N GLU A 157 -1.59 20.91 16.99
CA GLU A 157 -1.07 22.21 16.54
C GLU A 157 -0.98 22.24 15.02
N GLU A 158 -0.29 21.27 14.42
CA GLU A 158 -0.04 21.25 12.98
C GLU A 158 -0.50 19.95 12.33
N LEU A 159 -1.19 20.08 11.19
CA LEU A 159 -1.60 18.97 10.35
C LEU A 159 -1.09 19.18 8.93
N TYR A 160 -0.29 18.24 8.44
CA TYR A 160 0.16 18.18 7.07
C TYR A 160 -0.52 17.02 6.37
N ILE A 161 -1.20 17.28 5.25
CA ILE A 161 -1.85 16.25 4.43
C ILE A 161 -1.14 16.19 3.08
N SER A 162 -0.75 14.99 2.67
CA SER A 162 -0.05 14.77 1.41
C SER A 162 -0.74 13.70 0.56
N SER A 163 -0.67 13.88 -0.76
CA SER A 163 -1.18 12.96 -1.78
C SER A 163 -0.04 12.72 -2.79
N PRO A 164 0.47 11.49 -2.95
CA PRO A 164 1.43 11.21 -4.01
C PRO A 164 0.80 11.43 -5.39
N GLN A 165 1.61 11.85 -6.36
CA GLN A 165 1.16 12.01 -7.74
C GLN A 165 0.98 10.65 -8.45
N PHE A 166 1.78 9.66 -8.06
CA PHE A 166 1.78 8.30 -8.62
C PHE A 166 1.83 7.25 -7.52
N PHE A 167 1.10 6.15 -7.72
CA PHE A 167 1.13 4.97 -6.86
C PHE A 167 0.94 3.71 -7.72
N ARG A 168 1.78 2.69 -7.51
CA ARG A 168 1.79 1.44 -8.31
C ARG A 168 1.80 1.70 -9.82
N GLY A 169 2.62 2.65 -10.28
CA GLY A 169 2.73 3.04 -11.69
C GLY A 169 1.53 3.80 -12.27
N LYS A 170 0.49 4.07 -11.47
CA LYS A 170 -0.73 4.78 -11.90
C LYS A 170 -0.72 6.19 -11.32
N LYS A 171 -1.18 7.17 -12.12
CA LYS A 171 -1.46 8.51 -11.61
C LYS A 171 -2.63 8.45 -10.64
N LEU A 172 -2.51 9.12 -9.50
CA LEU A 172 -3.59 9.22 -8.52
C LEU A 172 -4.24 10.60 -8.54
N ASP A 173 -5.53 10.61 -8.25
CA ASP A 173 -6.26 11.82 -7.92
C ASP A 173 -6.22 12.05 -6.40
N ILE A 174 -6.31 13.33 -6.01
CA ILE A 174 -6.42 13.73 -4.61
C ILE A 174 -7.69 13.10 -4.02
N SER A 175 -7.64 12.69 -2.75
CA SER A 175 -8.78 12.11 -2.04
C SER A 175 -10.01 12.98 -2.19
N ARG A 176 -11.12 12.36 -2.58
CA ARG A 176 -12.42 13.02 -2.69
C ARG A 176 -12.88 13.70 -1.41
N PHE A 177 -12.39 13.23 -0.26
CA PHE A 177 -12.72 13.82 1.03
C PHE A 177 -12.06 15.18 1.28
N LEU A 178 -11.02 15.53 0.52
CA LEU A 178 -10.34 16.82 0.64
C LEU A 178 -10.96 17.93 -0.23
N TYR A 179 -11.83 17.59 -1.20
CA TYR A 179 -12.48 18.61 -2.02
C TYR A 179 -13.40 19.54 -1.23
N THR A 180 -13.99 19.04 -0.15
CA THR A 180 -14.79 19.88 0.77
C THR A 180 -13.89 20.81 1.57
N VAL A 181 -12.78 20.30 2.11
CA VAL A 181 -11.84 21.05 2.95
C VAL A 181 -11.10 22.13 2.16
N ARG A 182 -10.74 21.86 0.90
CA ARG A 182 -9.99 22.82 0.05
C ARG A 182 -10.74 24.13 -0.17
N LYS A 183 -12.08 24.12 -0.17
CA LYS A 183 -12.87 25.35 -0.38
C LYS A 183 -12.72 26.34 0.77
N ASP A 184 -12.42 25.85 1.96
CA ASP A 184 -12.41 26.63 3.20
C ASP A 184 -11.00 26.93 3.71
N LEU A 185 -9.96 26.34 3.09
CA LEU A 185 -8.56 26.55 3.46
C LEU A 185 -7.90 27.65 2.61
N PRO A 186 -7.13 28.57 3.22
CA PRO A 186 -6.30 29.51 2.45
C PRO A 186 -5.27 28.74 1.62
N GLU A 187 -5.23 28.97 0.31
CA GLU A 187 -4.30 28.28 -0.59
C GLU A 187 -2.84 28.56 -0.18
N LYS A 188 -2.21 27.58 0.46
CA LYS A 188 -0.75 27.44 0.52
C LYS A 188 -0.37 26.12 -0.12
N THR A 189 -0.49 26.07 -1.44
CA THR A 189 -0.02 24.93 -2.23
C THR A 189 1.49 25.08 -2.41
N SER A 190 2.29 24.40 -1.59
CA SER A 190 3.72 24.22 -1.87
C SER A 190 3.86 22.99 -2.76
N THR A 191 3.89 23.22 -4.08
CA THR A 191 4.30 22.20 -5.04
C THR A 191 5.83 22.18 -5.04
N LYS A 192 6.43 21.12 -4.49
CA LYS A 192 7.84 20.80 -4.74
C LYS A 192 7.92 19.72 -5.81
#